data_AF-A0A6P0Y969-F1
#
_entry.id   AF-A0A6P0Y969-F1
#
_cell.length_a   1.000
_cell.length_b   1.000
_cell.length_c   1.000
_cell.angle_alpha   90.00
_cell.angle_beta   90.00
_cell.angle_gamma   90.00
#
_symmetry.space_group_name_H-M   'P 1'
#
loop_
_entity.id
_entity.type
_entity.pdbx_description
1 polymer ?
#
loop_
_entity_poly.entity_id
_entity_poly.type
_entity_poly.pdbx_seq_one_letter_code
_entity_poly.pdbx_strand_id
1 'polypeptide(L)'
;ADIKELLHQQLSRLSEVEKQVISHLATTTQPVIISTLLDNLQIPASDLLNIIKSLQRRSLIEKQENNFTRLPVLKQYFEVRS
;
A
#
# COMPACT_ATOMS: atom_id res chain seq x y z
N ALA A 1 12.07 -15.28 12.55
CA ALA A 1 10.77 -14.73 12.11
C ALA A 1 10.80 -14.71 10.61
N ASP A 2 9.82 -15.36 9.98
CA ASP A 2 9.67 -15.38 8.53
C ASP A 2 9.37 -13.94 8.06
N ILE A 3 9.88 -13.52 6.90
CA ILE A 3 9.64 -12.16 6.35
C ILE A 3 8.12 -11.90 6.23
N LYS A 4 7.34 -12.96 5.99
CA LYS A 4 5.87 -12.91 5.94
C LYS A 4 5.23 -12.59 7.30
N GLU A 5 5.76 -13.11 8.40
CA GLU A 5 5.25 -12.81 9.74
C GLU A 5 5.53 -11.36 10.13
N LEU A 6 6.73 -10.87 9.84
CA LEU A 6 7.10 -9.48 10.06
C LEU A 6 6.20 -8.54 9.24
N LEU A 7 5.97 -8.86 7.97
CA LEU A 7 5.05 -8.11 7.12
C LEU A 7 3.63 -8.15 7.68
N HIS A 8 3.15 -9.31 8.12
CA HIS A 8 1.83 -9.47 8.74
C HIS A 8 1.67 -8.57 9.97
N GLN A 9 2.69 -8.51 10.83
CA GLN A 9 2.70 -7.64 12.01
C GLN A 9 2.75 -6.14 11.65
N GLN A 10 3.44 -5.76 10.57
CA GLN A 10 3.44 -4.38 10.10
C GLN A 10 2.09 -3.97 9.52
N LEU A 11 1.46 -4.87 8.75
CA LEU A 11 0.15 -4.66 8.13
C LEU A 11 -0.99 -4.67 9.15
N SER A 12 -0.91 -5.48 10.21
CA SER A 12 -1.94 -5.53 11.25
C SER A 12 -2.04 -4.23 12.06
N ARG A 13 -0.95 -3.46 12.12
CA ARG A 13 -0.84 -2.15 12.80
C ARG A 13 -1.25 -0.96 11.92
N LEU A 14 -1.70 -1.22 10.69
CA LEU A 14 -2.27 -0.19 9.83
C LEU A 14 -3.71 0.08 10.23
N SER A 15 -4.13 1.33 10.10
CA SER A 15 -5.54 1.71 10.12
C SER A 15 -6.30 1.07 8.95
N GLU A 16 -7.62 0.97 9.06
CA GLU A 16 -8.45 0.38 8.00
C GLU A 16 -8.28 1.10 6.65
N VAL A 17 -8.10 2.42 6.67
CA VAL A 17 -7.89 3.21 5.44
C VAL A 17 -6.51 2.93 4.84
N GLU A 18 -5.47 2.80 5.67
CA GLU A 18 -4.13 2.39 5.20
C GLU A 18 -4.16 0.96 4.60
N LYS A 19 -4.94 0.04 5.19
CA LYS A 19 -5.14 -1.31 4.66
C LYS A 19 -5.83 -1.31 3.30
N GLN A 20 -6.80 -0.42 3.08
CA GLN A 20 -7.45 -0.27 1.77
C GLN A 20 -6.47 0.23 0.71
N VAL A 21 -5.68 1.27 1.02
CA VAL A 21 -4.67 1.80 0.09
C VAL A 21 -3.63 0.74 -0.26
N ILE A 22 -3.09 0.01 0.72
CA ILE A 22 -2.07 -1.01 0.45
C ILE A 22 -2.65 -2.23 -0.27
N SER A 23 -3.89 -2.62 0.01
CA SER A 23 -4.58 -3.69 -0.71
C SER A 23 -4.77 -3.30 -2.18
N HIS A 24 -5.23 -2.08 -2.45
CA HIS A 24 -5.38 -1.56 -3.81
C HIS A 24 -4.05 -1.52 -4.57
N LEU A 25 -2.97 -1.03 -3.93
CA LEU A 25 -1.62 -1.03 -4.51
C LEU A 25 -1.08 -2.45 -4.72
N ALA A 26 -1.40 -3.41 -3.86
CA ALA A 26 -0.96 -4.79 -3.97
C ALA A 26 -1.65 -5.54 -5.12
N THR A 27 -2.91 -5.22 -5.39
CA THR A 27 -3.70 -5.83 -6.47
C THR A 27 -3.50 -5.15 -7.83
N THR A 28 -2.97 -3.93 -7.85
CA THR A 28 -2.77 -3.20 -9.12
C THR A 28 -1.46 -3.60 -9.79
N THR A 29 -1.55 -3.98 -11.07
CA THR A 29 -0.40 -4.46 -11.87
C THR A 29 0.42 -3.34 -12.49
N GLN A 30 -0.12 -2.13 -12.53
CA GLN A 30 0.51 -0.94 -13.11
C GLN A 30 0.93 0.05 -12.00
N PRO A 31 1.93 0.92 -12.26
CA PRO A 31 2.23 2.03 -11.37
C PRO A 31 1.00 2.91 -11.17
N VAL A 32 0.69 3.26 -9.92
CA VAL A 32 -0.52 4.02 -9.58
C VAL A 32 -0.14 5.46 -9.23
N ILE A 33 -0.85 6.43 -9.82
CA ILE A 33 -0.73 7.85 -9.47
C ILE A 33 -1.73 8.25 -8.37
N ILE A 34 -1.45 9.36 -7.69
CA ILE A 34 -2.30 9.89 -6.61
C ILE A 34 -3.74 10.12 -7.09
N SER A 35 -3.95 10.67 -8.29
CA SER A 35 -5.30 10.95 -8.80
C SER A 35 -6.14 9.68 -8.94
N THR A 36 -5.55 8.58 -9.44
CA THR A 36 -6.25 7.28 -9.53
C THR A 36 -6.66 6.74 -8.17
N LEU A 37 -5.83 6.93 -7.13
CA LEU A 37 -6.19 6.54 -5.77
C LEU A 37 -7.32 7.40 -5.20
N LEU A 38 -7.34 8.70 -5.49
CA LEU A 38 -8.43 9.59 -5.08
C LEU A 38 -9.76 9.20 -5.72
N ASP A 39 -9.73 8.89 -7.02
CA ASP A 39 -10.91 8.49 -7.78
C ASP A 39 -11.46 7.13 -7.30
N ASN A 40 -10.57 6.18 -6.99
CA ASN A 40 -10.96 4.81 -6.63
C ASN A 40 -11.38 4.66 -5.16
N LEU A 41 -10.71 5.36 -4.24
CA LEU A 41 -10.89 5.14 -2.80
C LEU A 41 -11.81 6.18 -2.14
N GLN A 42 -12.15 7.27 -2.84
CA GLN A 42 -12.99 8.36 -2.32
C GLN A 42 -12.47 8.94 -0.98
N ILE A 43 -11.15 8.93 -0.77
CA ILE A 43 -10.48 9.45 0.42
C ILE A 43 -10.10 10.93 0.20
N PRO A 44 -10.21 11.81 1.22
CA PRO A 44 -9.69 13.17 1.12
C PRO A 44 -8.20 13.21 0.72
N ALA A 45 -7.82 14.16 -0.14
CA ALA A 45 -6.44 14.24 -0.64
C ALA A 45 -5.39 14.44 0.47
N SER A 46 -5.74 15.20 1.51
CA SER A 46 -4.90 15.36 2.71
C SER A 46 -4.59 14.01 3.38
N ASP A 47 -5.61 13.16 3.48
CA ASP A 47 -5.55 11.91 4.21
C ASP A 47 -4.80 10.87 3.39
N LEU A 48 -5.06 10.81 2.08
CA LEU A 48 -4.30 9.96 1.16
C LEU A 48 -2.81 10.30 1.19
N LEU A 49 -2.44 11.58 1.14
CA LEU A 49 -1.03 11.99 1.24
C LEU A 49 -0.40 11.59 2.56
N ASN A 50 -1.12 11.69 3.68
CA ASN A 50 -0.65 11.24 4.99
C ASN A 50 -0.47 9.73 5.05
N ILE A 51 -1.40 8.97 4.47
CA ILE A 51 -1.33 7.51 4.38
C ILE A 51 -0.13 7.09 3.55
N ILE A 52 0.05 7.65 2.35
CA ILE A 52 1.19 7.35 1.49
C ILE A 52 2.51 7.64 2.22
N LYS A 53 2.63 8.78 2.91
CA LYS A 53 3.82 9.09 3.72
C LYS A 53 4.03 8.09 4.88
N SER A 54 2.96 7.68 5.56
CA SER A 54 3.01 6.66 6.63
C SER A 54 3.53 5.33 6.08
N LEU A 55 2.96 4.87 4.95
CA LEU A 55 3.35 3.62 4.30
C LEU A 55 4.80 3.65 3.80
N GLN A 56 5.26 4.79 3.24
CA GLN A 56 6.66 4.97 2.84
C GLN A 56 7.63 4.90 4.02
N ARG A 57 7.30 5.55 5.14
CA ARG A 57 8.13 5.52 6.37
C ARG A 57 8.25 4.11 6.95
N ARG A 58 7.23 3.27 6.75
CA ARG A 58 7.23 1.86 7.15
C ARG A 58 7.85 0.93 6.10
N SER A 59 8.41 1.48 5.02
CA SER A 59 8.95 0.73 3.88
C SER A 59 7.95 -0.28 3.30
N LEU A 60 6.66 0.07 3.30
CA LEU A 60 5.58 -0.76 2.78
C LEU A 60 5.19 -0.42 1.33
N ILE A 61 5.61 0.74 0.82
CA ILE A 61 5.44 1.13 -0.58
C ILE A 61 6.70 1.83 -1.09
N GLU A 62 6.97 1.70 -2.39
CA GLU A 62 8.02 2.45 -3.07
C GLU A 62 7.40 3.54 -3.95
N LYS A 63 8.06 4.69 -4.01
CA LYS A 63 7.71 5.79 -4.92
C LYS A 63 8.76 5.87 -6.01
N GLN A 64 8.33 5.77 -7.26
CA GLN A 64 9.14 6.06 -8.44
C GLN A 64 8.60 7.34 -9.09
N GLU A 65 9.37 8.42 -8.96
CA GLU A 65 9.04 9.75 -9.53
C GLU A 65 7.62 10.23 -9.16
N ASN A 66 6.67 10.03 -10.06
CA ASN A 66 5.26 10.44 -9.91
C ASN A 66 4.30 9.27 -9.62
N ASN A 67 4.81 8.04 -9.57
CA ASN A 67 4.01 6.84 -9.39
C ASN A 67 4.41 6.07 -8.12
N PHE A 68 3.46 5.30 -7.60
CA PHE A 68 3.72 4.30 -6.56
C PHE A 68 3.73 2.92 -7.20
N THR A 69 4.76 2.15 -6.85
CA THR A 69 4.91 0.78 -7.32
C THR A 69 4.66 -0.19 -6.17
N ARG A 70 4.11 -1.35 -6.52
CA ARG A 70 3.92 -2.45 -5.58
C ARG A 70 5.28 -3.02 -5.18
N LEU A 71 5.48 -3.22 -3.87
CA LEU A 71 6.60 -4.01 -3.39
C LEU A 71 6.45 -5.49 -3.80
N PRO A 72 7.48 -6.15 -4.35
CA PRO A 72 7.42 -7.56 -4.75
C PRO A 72 6.96 -8.50 -3.62
N VAL A 73 7.31 -8.18 -2.37
CA VAL A 73 6.93 -8.97 -1.18
C VAL A 73 5.44 -8.88 -0.85
N LEU A 74 4.76 -7.76 -1.17
CA LEU A 74 3.32 -7.62 -0.95
C LEU A 74 2.54 -8.55 -1.88
N LYS A 75 2.99 -8.73 -3.12
CA LYS A 75 2.39 -9.68 -4.07
C LYS A 75 2.29 -11.08 -3.46
N GLN A 76 3.42 -11.59 -2.96
CA GLN A 76 3.48 -12.93 -2.38
C GLN A 76 2.65 -13.07 -1.10
N TYR A 77 2.50 -12.00 -0.34
CA TYR A 77 1.66 -12.01 0.86
C TYR A 77 0.16 -12.06 0.52
N PHE A 78 -0.29 -11.30 -0.48
CA PHE A 78 -1.69 -11.26 -0.89
C PHE A 78 -2.10 -12.42 -1.82
N GLU A 79 -1.23 -12.92 -2.71
CA GLU A 79 -1.51 -14.08 -3.58
C GLU A 79 -1.66 -15.41 -2.83
N VAL A 80 -0.99 -15.57 -1.69
CA VAL A 80 -1.10 -16.79 -0.87
C VAL A 80 -2.40 -16.82 -0.06
N ARG A 81 -3.15 -15.70 -0.01
CA ARG A 81 -4.37 -15.55 0.82
C ARG A 81 -5.64 -15.26 0.01
N SER A 82 -5.60 -15.36 -1.32
CA SER A 82 -6.78 -15.26 -2.21
C SER A 82 -7.46 -16.62 -2.39
#